data_AF-A0A2V6AD00-F1
#
_entry.id   AF-A0A2V6AD00-F1
#
_cell.length_a   1.000
_cell.length_b   1.000
_cell.length_c   1.000
_cell.angle_alpha   90.00
_cell.angle_beta   90.00
_cell.angle_gamma   90.00
#
_symmetry.space_group_name_H-M   'P 1'
#
loop_
_entity.id
_entity.type
_entity.pdbx_description
1 polymer ?
#
loop_
_entity_poly.entity_id
_entity_poly.type
_entity_poly.pdbx_seq_one_letter_code
_entity_poly.pdbx_strand_id
1 'polypeptide(L)'
;MVVRSAPRSDSDLFSQFFREFHETLEQASGPQFEKLFREFDAAFKESRTQRVDSTPHLDVLQVFGLGMDELRHSRVLSWFLDAEHEQGVLFAQALLRLVAGEQAPEILDGEHYIVEREKHSRTDVSIYQRRRFAVFIENKVRASERTDQVKDMINSLVTLADAQRIPVSCRFAVFLTDDGREPTTKPSKDVSGFEPHNLKALSRVEVFDAFYRALSQRTASRLLTNLLFCYRNAIDQLRTL
;
A
#
# COMPACT_ATOMS: atom_id res chain seq x y z
N MET A 1 -24.69 -22.92 44.97
CA MET A 1 -24.30 -23.29 43.59
C MET A 1 -23.70 -22.04 42.96
N VAL A 2 -22.37 -21.93 42.93
CA VAL A 2 -21.68 -20.76 42.35
C VAL A 2 -21.46 -21.07 40.88
N VAL A 3 -22.21 -20.39 40.01
CA VAL A 3 -21.98 -20.43 38.57
C VAL A 3 -20.69 -19.67 38.30
N ARG A 4 -19.59 -20.40 38.12
CA ARG A 4 -18.35 -19.83 37.58
C ARG A 4 -18.59 -19.60 36.09
N SER A 5 -18.71 -18.34 35.69
CA SER A 5 -18.62 -17.95 34.29
C SER A 5 -17.28 -18.44 33.72
N ALA A 6 -17.34 -19.11 32.56
CA ALA A 6 -16.15 -19.55 31.85
C ALA A 6 -15.22 -18.36 31.55
N PRO A 7 -13.90 -18.55 31.56
CA PRO A 7 -12.98 -17.49 31.15
C PRO A 7 -13.29 -17.10 29.71
N ARG A 8 -13.58 -15.81 29.48
CA ARG A 8 -13.74 -15.26 28.13
C ARG A 8 -12.45 -15.55 27.38
N SER A 9 -12.58 -16.09 26.16
CA SER A 9 -11.42 -16.34 25.31
C SER A 9 -10.73 -15.00 25.04
N ASP A 10 -9.39 -14.96 24.99
CA ASP A 10 -8.65 -13.72 24.69
C ASP A 10 -9.13 -13.06 23.38
N SER A 11 -9.65 -13.87 22.44
CA SER A 11 -10.32 -13.45 21.21
C SER A 11 -11.52 -12.51 21.44
N ASP A 12 -12.29 -12.70 22.52
CA ASP A 12 -13.47 -11.88 22.84
C ASP A 12 -13.06 -10.50 23.38
N LEU A 13 -11.95 -10.43 24.13
CA LEU A 13 -11.40 -9.19 24.69
C LEU A 13 -10.83 -8.28 23.60
N PHE A 14 -10.05 -8.83 22.66
CA PHE A 14 -9.53 -8.05 21.54
C PHE A 14 -10.66 -7.59 20.61
N SER A 15 -11.63 -8.45 20.31
CA SER A 15 -12.79 -8.09 19.49
C SER A 15 -13.64 -7.00 20.13
N GLN A 16 -13.75 -6.98 21.45
CA GLN A 16 -14.43 -5.91 22.18
C GLN A 16 -13.61 -4.60 22.15
N PHE A 17 -12.31 -4.68 22.40
CA PHE A 17 -11.40 -3.52 22.32
C PHE A 17 -11.44 -2.86 20.94
N PHE A 18 -11.41 -3.62 19.84
CA PHE A 18 -11.49 -3.05 18.50
C PHE A 18 -12.85 -2.43 18.18
N ARG A 19 -13.96 -2.96 18.72
CA ARG A 19 -15.29 -2.36 18.60
C ARG A 19 -15.37 -1.03 19.32
N GLU A 20 -14.95 -1.01 20.59
CA GLU A 20 -14.92 0.20 21.41
C GLU A 20 -13.96 1.24 20.81
N PHE A 21 -12.83 0.79 20.26
CA PHE A 21 -11.91 1.65 19.52
C PHE A 21 -12.58 2.22 18.27
N HIS A 22 -13.25 1.39 17.45
CA HIS A 22 -13.98 1.85 16.26
C HIS A 22 -15.06 2.88 16.60
N GLU A 23 -15.87 2.63 17.61
CA GLU A 23 -16.90 3.56 18.11
C GLU A 23 -16.27 4.86 18.64
N THR A 24 -15.10 4.78 19.28
CA THR A 24 -14.33 5.96 19.72
C THR A 24 -13.78 6.75 18.55
N LEU A 25 -13.28 6.07 17.50
CA LEU A 25 -12.79 6.72 16.28
C LEU A 25 -13.92 7.43 15.53
N GLU A 26 -15.12 6.85 15.48
CA GLU A 26 -16.30 7.46 14.86
C GLU A 26 -16.75 8.73 15.58
N GLN A 27 -16.46 8.86 16.87
CA GLN A 27 -16.86 10.00 17.71
C GLN A 27 -15.72 11.01 17.96
N ALA A 28 -14.47 10.66 17.60
CA ALA A 28 -13.32 11.51 17.83
C ALA A 28 -13.26 12.65 16.81
N SER A 29 -13.21 13.88 17.30
CA SER A 29 -12.85 15.04 16.47
C SER A 29 -11.38 14.95 16.02
N GLY A 30 -11.02 15.62 14.92
CA GLY A 30 -9.65 15.63 14.38
C GLY A 30 -8.55 15.84 15.44
N PRO A 31 -8.66 16.82 16.36
CA PRO A 31 -7.66 17.04 17.42
C PRO A 31 -7.55 15.89 18.44
N GLN A 32 -8.66 15.22 18.77
CA GLN A 32 -8.69 14.07 19.69
C GLN A 32 -8.07 12.84 19.03
N PHE A 33 -8.38 12.62 17.75
CA PHE A 33 -7.80 11.55 16.94
C PHE A 33 -6.29 11.73 16.78
N GLU A 34 -5.83 12.95 16.51
CA GLU A 34 -4.41 13.26 16.45
C GLU A 34 -3.68 13.02 17.78
N LYS A 35 -4.32 13.36 18.90
CA LYS A 35 -3.76 13.11 20.24
C LYS A 35 -3.63 11.61 20.49
N LEU A 36 -4.68 10.84 20.21
CA LEU A 36 -4.68 9.38 20.33
C LEU A 36 -3.57 8.75 19.48
N PHE A 37 -3.39 9.21 18.23
CA PHE A 37 -2.32 8.73 17.36
C PHE A 37 -0.92 9.03 17.88
N ARG A 38 -0.69 10.25 18.42
CA ARG A 38 0.60 10.61 19.03
C ARG A 38 0.89 9.78 20.27
N GLU A 39 -0.12 9.57 21.11
CA GLU A 39 0.01 8.74 22.32
C GLU A 39 0.29 7.28 21.96
N PHE A 40 -0.38 6.74 20.93
CA PHE A 40 -0.09 5.42 20.41
C PHE A 40 1.33 5.29 19.85
N ASP A 41 1.79 6.23 19.01
CA ASP A 41 3.16 6.21 18.45
C ASP A 41 4.24 6.32 19.55
N ALA A 42 4.03 7.20 20.53
CA ALA A 42 4.93 7.35 21.67
C ALA A 42 4.98 6.06 22.52
N ALA A 43 3.81 5.53 22.89
CA ALA A 43 3.70 4.29 23.66
C ALA A 43 4.28 3.09 22.89
N PHE A 44 4.11 3.05 21.58
CA PHE A 44 4.68 2.03 20.71
C PHE A 44 6.21 2.10 20.67
N LYS A 45 6.80 3.28 20.49
CA LYS A 45 8.26 3.50 20.52
C LYS A 45 8.88 3.17 21.87
N GLU A 46 8.25 3.61 22.95
CA GLU A 46 8.68 3.30 24.32
C GLU A 46 8.63 1.79 24.58
N SER A 47 7.48 1.18 24.29
CA SER A 47 7.27 -0.27 24.38
C SER A 47 8.31 -1.06 23.60
N ARG A 48 8.71 -0.57 22.42
CA ARG A 48 9.72 -1.23 21.58
C ARG A 48 11.10 -1.16 22.23
N THR A 49 11.51 0.02 22.68
CA THR A 49 12.79 0.22 23.38
C THR A 49 12.93 -0.72 24.58
N GLN A 50 11.82 -0.98 25.28
CA GLN A 50 11.78 -1.87 26.44
C GLN A 50 11.75 -3.37 26.09
N ARG A 51 11.40 -3.76 24.85
CA ARG A 51 11.14 -5.16 24.45
C ARG A 51 12.19 -5.77 23.50
N VAL A 52 13.23 -5.02 23.13
CA VAL A 52 14.25 -5.42 22.13
C VAL A 52 14.87 -6.79 22.41
N ASP A 53 15.00 -7.20 23.67
CA ASP A 53 15.78 -8.39 24.04
C ASP A 53 14.96 -9.64 24.44
N SER A 54 13.63 -9.61 24.51
CA SER A 54 12.90 -10.71 25.20
C SER A 54 11.48 -11.07 24.75
N THR A 55 10.89 -10.43 23.74
CA THR A 55 9.50 -10.71 23.31
C THR A 55 9.38 -10.84 21.79
N PRO A 56 8.51 -11.71 21.24
CA PRO A 56 8.18 -11.68 19.82
C PRO A 56 7.74 -10.26 19.40
N HIS A 57 8.26 -9.81 18.27
CA HIS A 57 8.03 -8.45 17.75
C HIS A 57 6.53 -8.14 17.70
N LEU A 58 6.13 -6.97 18.23
CA LEU A 58 4.74 -6.51 18.12
C LEU A 58 4.44 -6.19 16.66
N ASP A 59 3.72 -7.09 15.99
CA ASP A 59 3.23 -6.88 14.63
C ASP A 59 2.05 -5.90 14.65
N VAL A 60 2.37 -4.62 14.56
CA VAL A 60 1.38 -3.53 14.52
C VAL A 60 0.45 -3.66 13.33
N LEU A 61 0.92 -4.22 12.21
CA LEU A 61 0.07 -4.47 11.07
C LEU A 61 -0.95 -5.55 11.43
N GLN A 62 -0.56 -6.64 12.08
CA GLN A 62 -1.51 -7.63 12.59
C GLN A 62 -2.52 -7.02 13.59
N VAL A 63 -2.08 -6.12 14.46
CA VAL A 63 -2.97 -5.38 15.39
C VAL A 63 -4.00 -4.56 14.62
N PHE A 64 -3.61 -3.83 13.57
CA PHE A 64 -4.55 -3.12 12.70
C PHE A 64 -5.28 -4.02 11.69
N GLY A 65 -5.13 -5.33 11.81
CA GLY A 65 -5.70 -6.29 10.89
C GLY A 65 -5.14 -6.17 9.48
N LEU A 66 -3.96 -5.65 9.25
CA LEU A 66 -3.28 -5.62 7.94
C LEU A 66 -2.38 -6.84 7.75
N GLY A 67 -1.74 -7.32 8.82
CA GLY A 67 -0.99 -8.58 8.91
C GLY A 67 -0.26 -8.98 7.62
N MET A 68 -0.54 -10.20 7.14
CA MET A 68 0.08 -10.78 5.94
C MET A 68 -0.90 -10.84 4.75
N ASP A 69 -1.99 -10.10 4.81
CA ASP A 69 -3.11 -10.21 3.87
C ASP A 69 -2.90 -9.29 2.65
N GLU A 70 -2.51 -9.88 1.52
CA GLU A 70 -2.26 -9.19 0.25
C GLU A 70 -3.41 -8.26 -0.16
N LEU A 71 -4.67 -8.68 0.03
CA LEU A 71 -5.85 -7.88 -0.34
C LEU A 71 -5.99 -6.62 0.53
N ARG A 72 -5.64 -6.73 1.82
CA ARG A 72 -5.69 -5.58 2.74
C ARG A 72 -4.58 -4.57 2.42
N HIS A 73 -3.39 -5.06 2.09
CA HIS A 73 -2.31 -4.21 1.60
C HIS A 73 -2.67 -3.52 0.28
N SER A 74 -3.34 -4.22 -0.64
CA SER A 74 -3.83 -3.63 -1.89
C SER A 74 -4.92 -2.58 -1.66
N ARG A 75 -5.77 -2.75 -0.63
CA ARG A 75 -6.75 -1.74 -0.23
C ARG A 75 -6.09 -0.48 0.33
N VAL A 76 -5.06 -0.63 1.17
CA VAL A 76 -4.30 0.52 1.69
C VAL A 76 -3.62 1.25 0.53
N LEU A 77 -2.94 0.51 -0.36
CA LEU A 77 -2.29 1.07 -1.53
C LEU A 77 -3.28 1.80 -2.44
N SER A 78 -4.42 1.18 -2.77
CA SER A 78 -5.44 1.82 -3.61
C SER A 78 -6.01 3.07 -2.94
N TRP A 79 -6.22 3.06 -1.62
CA TRP A 79 -6.70 4.24 -0.90
C TRP A 79 -5.69 5.39 -0.96
N PHE A 80 -4.39 5.13 -0.80
CA PHE A 80 -3.36 6.17 -0.98
C PHE A 80 -3.24 6.65 -2.42
N LEU A 81 -3.56 5.80 -3.40
CA LEU A 81 -3.51 6.19 -4.80
C LEU A 81 -4.80 6.87 -5.26
N ASP A 82 -5.91 6.71 -4.53
CA ASP A 82 -7.19 7.31 -4.85
C ASP A 82 -7.30 8.68 -4.18
N ALA A 83 -7.71 9.72 -4.90
CA ALA A 83 -7.59 11.11 -4.46
C ALA A 83 -8.44 11.49 -3.21
N GLU A 84 -9.19 10.54 -2.64
CA GLU A 84 -10.10 10.66 -1.51
C GLU A 84 -9.41 10.93 -0.15
N HIS A 85 -8.08 10.93 -0.09
CA HIS A 85 -7.29 11.27 1.10
C HIS A 85 -6.96 12.78 1.21
N GLU A 86 -7.64 13.64 0.47
CA GLU A 86 -7.48 15.11 0.45
C GLU A 86 -6.07 15.60 0.07
N GLN A 87 -5.25 14.77 -0.57
CA GLN A 87 -3.93 15.18 -1.12
C GLN A 87 -3.92 15.21 -2.65
N GLY A 88 -5.10 15.10 -3.27
CA GLY A 88 -5.26 15.13 -4.72
C GLY A 88 -4.38 14.09 -5.41
N VAL A 89 -3.58 14.53 -6.37
CA VAL A 89 -2.74 13.66 -7.22
C VAL A 89 -1.39 13.27 -6.59
N LEU A 90 -1.12 13.71 -5.35
CA LEU A 90 0.23 13.70 -4.76
C LEU A 90 0.90 12.33 -4.78
N PHE A 91 0.22 11.30 -4.31
CA PHE A 91 0.78 9.95 -4.19
C PHE A 91 0.82 9.23 -5.53
N ALA A 92 -0.19 9.41 -6.37
CA ALA A 92 -0.16 8.94 -7.77
C ALA A 92 1.04 9.53 -8.53
N GLN A 93 1.29 10.83 -8.39
CA GLN A 93 2.44 11.49 -8.99
C GLN A 93 3.78 10.97 -8.41
N ALA A 94 3.84 10.71 -7.10
CA ALA A 94 5.01 10.14 -6.46
C ALA A 94 5.31 8.73 -6.98
N LEU A 95 4.29 7.89 -7.15
CA LEU A 95 4.42 6.57 -7.77
C LEU A 95 4.91 6.68 -9.22
N LEU A 96 4.36 7.59 -10.03
CA LEU A 96 4.80 7.81 -11.40
C LEU A 96 6.27 8.21 -11.49
N ARG A 97 6.73 9.12 -10.61
CA ARG A 97 8.15 9.49 -10.51
C ARG A 97 9.02 8.32 -10.12
N LEU A 98 8.53 7.43 -9.25
CA LEU A 98 9.26 6.24 -8.85
C LEU A 98 9.44 5.24 -10.02
N VAL A 99 8.42 5.05 -10.86
CA VAL A 99 8.47 4.08 -11.97
C VAL A 99 9.05 4.64 -13.27
N ALA A 100 8.89 5.93 -13.53
CA ALA A 100 9.28 6.56 -14.79
C ALA A 100 10.48 7.53 -14.65
N GLY A 101 10.94 7.79 -13.42
CA GLY A 101 12.05 8.71 -13.15
C GLY A 101 11.75 10.12 -13.67
N GLU A 102 12.73 10.72 -14.34
CA GLU A 102 12.64 12.08 -14.91
C GLU A 102 11.62 12.19 -16.05
N GLN A 103 11.21 11.06 -16.65
CA GLN A 103 10.26 11.01 -17.76
C GLN A 103 8.81 10.82 -17.28
N ALA A 104 8.58 10.90 -15.97
CA ALA A 104 7.26 10.71 -15.39
C ALA A 104 6.22 11.67 -15.97
N PRO A 105 5.10 11.14 -16.51
CA PRO A 105 3.96 11.99 -16.87
C PRO A 105 3.50 12.79 -15.64
N GLU A 106 3.23 14.07 -15.85
CA GLU A 106 2.61 14.90 -14.83
C GLU A 106 1.09 14.69 -14.81
N ILE A 107 0.51 14.56 -13.62
CA ILE A 107 -0.92 14.62 -13.39
C ILE A 107 -1.21 16.03 -12.91
N LEU A 108 -1.97 16.81 -13.67
CA LEU A 108 -2.30 18.18 -13.27
C LEU A 108 -3.41 18.17 -12.22
N ASP A 109 -3.40 19.17 -11.33
CA ASP A 109 -4.46 19.33 -10.33
C ASP A 109 -5.82 19.50 -11.03
N GLY A 110 -6.80 18.68 -10.62
CA GLY A 110 -8.13 18.65 -11.21
C GLY A 110 -8.28 17.71 -12.42
N GLU A 111 -7.20 17.10 -12.91
CA GLU A 111 -7.31 16.02 -13.88
C GLU A 111 -7.77 14.72 -13.22
N HIS A 112 -8.68 14.03 -13.91
CA HIS A 112 -9.20 12.74 -13.46
C HIS A 112 -8.32 11.59 -13.98
N TYR A 113 -7.87 10.75 -13.07
CA TYR A 113 -7.30 9.43 -13.35
C TYR A 113 -8.14 8.37 -12.63
N ILE A 114 -8.02 7.12 -13.04
CA ILE A 114 -8.80 6.01 -12.51
C ILE A 114 -7.88 5.14 -11.66
N VAL A 115 -8.36 4.77 -10.47
CA VAL A 115 -7.76 3.72 -9.62
C VAL A 115 -8.76 2.57 -9.53
N GLU A 116 -8.33 1.36 -9.89
CA GLU A 116 -9.16 0.16 -9.84
C GLU A 116 -8.42 -0.96 -9.11
N ARG A 117 -9.12 -1.61 -8.18
CA ARG A 117 -8.66 -2.79 -7.44
C ARG A 117 -9.32 -4.05 -8.01
N GLU A 118 -8.54 -5.11 -8.23
CA GLU A 118 -9.00 -6.46 -8.62
C GLU A 118 -9.87 -6.55 -9.89
N LYS A 119 -10.00 -5.47 -10.68
CA LYS A 119 -10.96 -5.42 -11.80
C LYS A 119 -10.42 -6.04 -13.08
N HIS A 120 -9.12 -5.94 -13.34
CA HIS A 120 -8.49 -6.47 -14.56
C HIS A 120 -8.10 -7.93 -14.44
N SER A 121 -8.91 -8.75 -13.79
CA SER A 121 -8.82 -10.23 -13.64
C SER A 121 -7.49 -10.83 -13.13
N ARG A 122 -6.38 -10.07 -13.10
CA ARG A 122 -5.00 -10.53 -12.94
C ARG A 122 -4.05 -9.44 -12.43
N THR A 123 -4.59 -8.41 -11.79
CA THR A 123 -3.80 -7.31 -11.23
C THR A 123 -4.51 -6.80 -9.99
N ASP A 124 -3.76 -6.62 -8.91
CA ASP A 124 -4.32 -6.25 -7.62
C ASP A 124 -4.74 -4.79 -7.61
N VAL A 125 -3.89 -3.89 -8.12
CA VAL A 125 -4.18 -2.46 -8.24
C VAL A 125 -3.76 -1.96 -9.62
N SER A 126 -4.60 -1.14 -10.22
CA SER A 126 -4.31 -0.46 -11.48
C SER A 126 -4.61 1.02 -11.34
N ILE A 127 -3.75 1.85 -11.93
CA ILE A 127 -3.94 3.29 -11.99
C ILE A 127 -3.66 3.76 -13.42
N TYR A 128 -4.58 4.51 -14.02
CA TYR A 128 -4.40 4.96 -15.40
C TYR A 128 -5.15 6.25 -15.72
N GLN A 129 -4.61 6.96 -16.71
CA GLN A 129 -5.23 8.12 -17.30
C GLN A 129 -5.16 7.99 -18.82
N ARG A 130 -6.32 8.16 -19.46
CA ARG A 130 -6.50 8.01 -20.92
C ARG A 130 -5.48 8.85 -21.67
N ARG A 131 -4.80 8.25 -22.66
CA ARG A 131 -3.73 8.86 -23.49
C ARG A 131 -2.48 9.33 -22.73
N ARG A 132 -2.35 9.04 -21.44
CA ARG A 132 -1.27 9.58 -20.60
C ARG A 132 -0.40 8.47 -20.05
N PHE A 133 -0.94 7.61 -19.17
CA PHE A 133 -0.18 6.55 -18.52
C PHE A 133 -1.08 5.41 -18.02
N ALA A 134 -0.47 4.25 -17.79
CA ALA A 134 -1.03 3.18 -16.99
C ALA A 134 0.05 2.52 -16.14
N VAL A 135 -0.25 2.25 -14.87
CA VAL A 135 0.57 1.46 -13.95
C VAL A 135 -0.28 0.31 -13.43
N PHE A 136 0.17 -0.91 -13.65
CA PHE A 136 -0.44 -2.12 -13.10
C PHE A 136 0.47 -2.65 -11.99
N ILE A 137 -0.09 -2.95 -10.82
CA ILE A 137 0.63 -3.35 -9.63
C ILE A 137 0.14 -4.74 -9.19
N GLU A 138 1.06 -5.69 -9.17
CA GLU A 138 0.92 -6.98 -8.50
C GLU A 138 1.56 -6.89 -7.12
N ASN A 139 0.78 -7.04 -6.07
CA ASN A 139 1.18 -6.85 -4.68
C ASN A 139 1.36 -8.20 -3.97
N LYS A 140 2.60 -8.56 -3.69
CA LYS A 140 2.97 -9.80 -3.01
C LYS A 140 3.47 -9.54 -1.60
N VAL A 141 3.03 -10.36 -0.66
CA VAL A 141 3.56 -10.36 0.71
C VAL A 141 4.30 -11.68 0.95
N ARG A 142 3.63 -12.83 0.80
CA ARG A 142 4.25 -14.16 0.93
C ARG A 142 3.78 -15.18 -0.11
N ALA A 143 2.73 -14.88 -0.90
CA ALA A 143 2.21 -15.86 -1.83
C ALA A 143 3.22 -16.18 -2.93
N SER A 144 3.29 -17.47 -3.28
CA SER A 144 4.01 -17.95 -4.44
C SER A 144 3.42 -17.32 -5.71
N GLU A 145 4.27 -17.01 -6.68
CA GLU A 145 3.83 -16.57 -8.00
C GLU A 145 3.12 -17.72 -8.72
N ARG A 146 1.99 -17.43 -9.37
CA ARG A 146 1.39 -18.37 -10.32
C ARG A 146 2.22 -18.40 -11.61
N THR A 147 2.27 -19.54 -12.30
CA THR A 147 2.89 -19.64 -13.63
C THR A 147 2.40 -18.53 -14.57
N ASP A 148 3.32 -17.89 -15.28
CA ASP A 148 3.09 -16.80 -16.24
C ASP A 148 2.40 -15.55 -15.66
N GLN A 149 2.37 -15.38 -14.33
CA GLN A 149 1.62 -14.30 -13.70
C GLN A 149 2.04 -12.89 -14.16
N VAL A 150 3.35 -12.62 -14.26
CA VAL A 150 3.81 -11.30 -14.73
C VAL A 150 3.48 -11.09 -16.21
N LYS A 151 3.63 -12.13 -17.04
CA LYS A 151 3.26 -12.06 -18.46
C LYS A 151 1.77 -11.77 -18.63
N ASP A 152 0.94 -12.42 -17.83
CA ASP A 152 -0.50 -12.22 -17.78
C ASP A 152 -0.87 -10.78 -17.39
N MET A 153 -0.24 -10.22 -16.35
CA MET A 153 -0.42 -8.83 -15.94
C MET A 153 -0.02 -7.86 -17.06
N ILE A 154 1.13 -8.08 -17.71
CA ILE A 154 1.61 -7.24 -18.82
C ILE A 154 0.62 -7.28 -20.00
N ASN A 155 0.09 -8.45 -20.36
CA ASN A 155 -0.91 -8.55 -21.43
C ASN A 155 -2.19 -7.77 -21.11
N SER A 156 -2.67 -7.82 -19.85
CA SER A 156 -3.81 -7.03 -19.39
C SER A 156 -3.51 -5.53 -19.45
N LEU A 157 -2.32 -5.10 -19.02
CA LEU A 157 -1.85 -3.72 -19.12
C LEU A 157 -1.83 -3.24 -20.57
N VAL A 158 -1.26 -4.02 -21.50
CA VAL A 158 -1.21 -3.67 -22.94
C VAL A 158 -2.63 -3.54 -23.50
N THR A 159 -3.52 -4.49 -23.21
CA THR A 159 -4.91 -4.46 -23.68
C THR A 159 -5.64 -3.20 -23.22
N LEU A 160 -5.51 -2.86 -21.93
CA LEU A 160 -6.09 -1.63 -21.39
C LEU A 160 -5.44 -0.39 -22.02
N ALA A 161 -4.11 -0.38 -22.12
CA ALA A 161 -3.36 0.75 -22.63
C ALA A 161 -3.73 1.06 -24.09
N ASP A 162 -3.92 0.03 -24.92
CA ASP A 162 -4.36 0.19 -26.31
C ASP A 162 -5.78 0.77 -26.38
N ALA A 163 -6.72 0.25 -25.59
CA ALA A 163 -8.08 0.79 -25.50
C ALA A 163 -8.10 2.26 -25.03
N GLN A 164 -7.20 2.61 -24.12
CA GLN A 164 -7.03 3.96 -23.60
C GLN A 164 -6.07 4.84 -24.41
N ARG A 165 -5.50 4.33 -25.50
CA ARG A 165 -4.53 5.01 -26.38
C ARG A 165 -3.31 5.55 -25.64
N ILE A 166 -2.82 4.81 -24.65
CA ILE A 166 -1.65 5.17 -23.84
C ILE A 166 -0.36 4.79 -24.59
N PRO A 167 0.63 5.70 -24.71
CA PRO A 167 1.91 5.41 -25.37
C PRO A 167 2.67 4.25 -24.71
N VAL A 168 3.45 3.48 -25.49
CA VAL A 168 4.21 2.33 -24.98
C VAL A 168 5.17 2.72 -23.85
N SER A 169 5.82 3.88 -23.99
CA SER A 169 6.75 4.45 -22.98
C SER A 169 6.09 4.82 -21.66
N CYS A 170 4.75 4.83 -21.59
CA CYS A 170 3.98 5.21 -20.39
C CYS A 170 3.17 4.03 -19.82
N ARG A 171 3.59 2.79 -20.11
CA ARG A 171 2.95 1.55 -19.64
C ARG A 171 3.88 0.87 -18.64
N PHE A 172 3.57 0.94 -17.36
CA PHE A 172 4.40 0.42 -16.29
C PHE A 172 3.77 -0.79 -15.63
N ALA A 173 4.54 -1.85 -15.45
CA ALA A 173 4.16 -3.00 -14.64
C ALA A 173 5.01 -2.98 -13.37
N VAL A 174 4.38 -3.11 -12.21
CA VAL A 174 5.04 -3.08 -10.91
C VAL A 174 4.81 -4.41 -10.24
N PHE A 175 5.90 -5.09 -9.90
CA PHE A 175 5.90 -6.23 -9.00
C PHE A 175 6.32 -5.73 -7.62
N LEU A 176 5.34 -5.57 -6.74
CA LEU A 176 5.51 -4.98 -5.43
C LEU A 176 5.64 -6.08 -4.37
N THR A 177 6.79 -6.18 -3.72
CA THR A 177 7.01 -7.11 -2.60
C THR A 177 7.49 -6.36 -1.37
N ASP A 178 7.65 -7.02 -0.22
CA ASP A 178 8.26 -6.35 0.95
C ASP A 178 9.77 -6.13 0.79
N ASP A 179 10.45 -7.03 0.10
CA ASP A 179 11.91 -7.03 -0.09
C ASP A 179 12.38 -6.39 -1.39
N GLY A 180 11.47 -6.06 -2.32
CA GLY A 180 11.80 -5.55 -3.65
C GLY A 180 12.39 -6.60 -4.60
N ARG A 181 12.20 -7.90 -4.30
CA ARG A 181 12.69 -8.97 -5.15
C ARG A 181 12.08 -8.92 -6.54
N GLU A 182 12.85 -9.39 -7.50
CA GLU A 182 12.38 -9.58 -8.86
C GLU A 182 11.37 -10.72 -8.95
N PRO A 183 10.36 -10.63 -9.84
CA PRO A 183 9.47 -11.75 -10.09
C PRO A 183 10.24 -12.92 -10.70
N THR A 184 9.93 -14.12 -10.25
CA THR A 184 10.46 -15.37 -10.80
C THR A 184 9.78 -15.77 -12.12
N THR A 185 8.59 -15.22 -12.36
CA THR A 185 7.75 -15.50 -13.54
C THR A 185 7.86 -14.44 -14.64
N LYS A 186 9.02 -13.74 -14.71
CA LYS A 186 9.32 -12.79 -15.79
C LYS A 186 9.16 -13.44 -17.17
N PRO A 187 8.59 -12.73 -18.16
CA PRO A 187 8.51 -13.25 -19.53
C PRO A 187 9.90 -13.57 -20.07
N SER A 188 10.08 -14.76 -20.63
CA SER A 188 11.33 -15.17 -21.30
C SER A 188 11.50 -14.56 -22.71
N LYS A 189 10.45 -13.92 -23.22
CA LYS A 189 10.41 -13.23 -24.51
C LYS A 189 9.69 -11.90 -24.34
N ASP A 190 10.05 -10.94 -25.18
CA ASP A 190 9.39 -9.64 -25.23
C ASP A 190 7.89 -9.79 -25.50
N VAL A 191 7.11 -8.94 -24.84
CA VAL A 191 5.66 -8.84 -25.04
C VAL A 191 5.39 -7.63 -25.94
N SER A 192 4.73 -7.87 -27.08
CA SER A 192 4.40 -6.81 -28.03
C SER A 192 3.61 -5.68 -27.36
N GLY A 193 4.00 -4.43 -27.59
CA GLY A 193 3.35 -3.26 -26.99
C GLY A 193 3.78 -2.96 -25.56
N PHE A 194 4.83 -3.61 -25.06
CA PHE A 194 5.42 -3.35 -23.74
C PHE A 194 6.95 -3.30 -23.82
N GLU A 195 7.55 -2.35 -23.11
CA GLU A 195 9.00 -2.22 -23.01
C GLU A 195 9.52 -2.95 -21.76
N PRO A 196 10.48 -3.90 -21.88
CA PRO A 196 10.93 -4.71 -20.74
C PRO A 196 11.43 -3.89 -19.53
N HIS A 197 12.04 -2.73 -19.78
CA HIS A 197 12.53 -1.85 -18.71
C HIS A 197 11.43 -1.13 -17.92
N ASN A 198 10.17 -1.18 -18.39
CA ASN A 198 9.00 -0.66 -17.68
C ASN A 198 8.38 -1.69 -16.73
N LEU A 199 8.94 -2.90 -16.63
CA LEU A 199 8.71 -3.79 -15.50
C LEU A 199 9.61 -3.36 -14.34
N LYS A 200 9.00 -2.94 -13.23
CA LYS A 200 9.69 -2.51 -12.02
C LYS A 200 9.43 -3.51 -10.89
N ALA A 201 10.49 -4.05 -10.30
CA ALA A 201 10.40 -4.63 -8.97
C ALA A 201 10.65 -3.52 -7.95
N LEU A 202 9.70 -3.32 -7.04
CA LEU A 202 9.78 -2.30 -6.00
C LEU A 202 9.49 -2.95 -4.65
N SER A 203 10.15 -2.49 -3.60
CA SER A 203 9.74 -2.81 -2.24
C SER A 203 8.57 -1.92 -1.82
N ARG A 204 7.72 -2.45 -0.95
CA ARG A 204 6.61 -1.69 -0.35
C ARG A 204 7.14 -0.52 0.46
N VAL A 205 8.26 -0.68 1.17
CA VAL A 205 8.92 0.44 1.87
C VAL A 205 9.30 1.56 0.91
N GLU A 206 9.88 1.28 -0.26
CA GLU A 206 10.24 2.31 -1.25
C GLU A 206 9.03 3.13 -1.72
N VAL A 207 7.91 2.47 -1.99
CA VAL A 207 6.67 3.16 -2.41
C VAL A 207 6.17 4.09 -1.31
N PHE A 208 6.05 3.59 -0.08
CA PHE A 208 5.53 4.39 1.04
C PHE A 208 6.53 5.46 1.53
N ASP A 209 7.84 5.27 1.31
CA ASP A 209 8.83 6.32 1.50
C ASP A 209 8.71 7.44 0.47
N ALA A 210 8.46 7.10 -0.80
CA ALA A 210 8.20 8.10 -1.83
C ALA A 210 6.96 8.92 -1.48
N PHE A 211 5.91 8.26 -0.99
CA PHE A 211 4.70 8.94 -0.50
C PHE A 211 5.01 9.85 0.69
N TYR A 212 5.78 9.36 1.66
CA TYR A 212 6.12 10.13 2.86
C TYR A 212 6.92 11.38 2.52
N ARG A 213 7.90 11.27 1.62
CA ARG A 213 8.69 12.41 1.13
C ARG A 213 7.82 13.41 0.39
N ALA A 214 6.93 12.95 -0.49
CA ALA A 214 6.02 13.83 -1.22
C ALA A 214 5.08 14.60 -0.27
N LEU A 215 4.57 13.92 0.77
CA LEU A 215 3.70 14.52 1.78
C LEU A 215 4.45 15.54 2.65
N SER A 216 5.68 15.22 3.06
CA SER A 216 6.49 16.07 3.96
C SER A 216 6.93 17.39 3.31
N GLN A 217 6.86 17.51 1.98
CA GLN A 217 7.20 18.72 1.23
C GLN A 217 6.05 19.73 1.13
N ARG A 218 4.85 19.38 1.62
CA ARG A 218 3.66 20.25 1.62
C ARG A 218 3.16 20.49 3.05
N THR A 219 2.31 21.50 3.23
CA THR A 219 1.51 21.64 4.44
C THR A 219 0.47 20.52 4.45
N ALA A 220 0.86 19.36 4.99
CA ALA A 220 0.06 18.16 5.01
C ALA A 220 -0.73 18.00 6.32
N SER A 221 -1.80 17.21 6.27
CA SER A 221 -2.47 16.73 7.47
C SER A 221 -1.47 15.99 8.36
N ARG A 222 -1.32 16.45 9.62
CA ARG A 222 -0.47 15.78 10.62
C ARG A 222 -0.91 14.35 10.84
N LEU A 223 -2.21 14.10 10.75
CA LEU A 223 -2.77 12.77 10.88
C LEU A 223 -2.28 11.84 9.76
N LEU A 224 -2.42 12.26 8.51
CA LEU A 224 -1.99 11.47 7.35
C LEU A 224 -0.47 11.22 7.38
N THR A 225 0.29 12.22 7.80
CA THR A 225 1.75 12.11 7.99
C THR A 225 2.10 11.04 9.02
N ASN A 226 1.40 11.02 10.17
CA ASN A 226 1.61 10.02 11.21
C ASN A 226 1.18 8.62 10.77
N LEU A 227 0.03 8.49 10.10
CA LEU A 227 -0.47 7.21 9.60
C LEU A 227 0.52 6.60 8.61
N LEU A 228 1.00 7.40 7.66
CA LEU A 228 1.97 6.99 6.66
C LEU A 228 3.32 6.61 7.30
N PHE A 229 3.79 7.37 8.28
CA PHE A 229 5.00 7.06 9.04
C PHE A 229 4.87 5.72 9.79
N CYS A 230 3.78 5.51 10.52
CA CYS A 230 3.52 4.27 11.24
C CYS A 230 3.45 3.07 10.30
N TYR A 231 2.71 3.19 9.20
CA TYR A 231 2.54 2.13 8.23
C TYR A 231 3.87 1.74 7.57
N ARG A 232 4.64 2.73 7.11
CA ARG A 232 5.98 2.52 6.53
C ARG A 232 6.89 1.78 7.51
N ASN A 233 7.00 2.26 8.75
CA ASN A 233 7.89 1.67 9.74
C ASN A 233 7.46 0.25 10.12
N ALA A 234 6.16 -0.07 10.08
CA ALA A 234 5.68 -1.40 10.37
C ALA A 234 6.01 -2.39 9.23
N ILE A 235 5.92 -1.96 7.97
CA ILE A 235 6.36 -2.78 6.81
C ILE A 235 7.86 -3.07 6.90
N ASP A 236 8.68 -2.06 7.19
CA ASP A 236 10.15 -2.23 7.26
C ASP A 236 10.56 -3.29 8.29
N GLN A 237 9.79 -3.41 9.39
CA GLN A 237 10.02 -4.44 10.40
C GLN A 237 9.72 -5.85 9.92
N LEU A 238 8.73 -6.03 9.03
CA LEU A 238 8.43 -7.35 8.45
C LEU A 238 9.56 -7.86 7.55
N ARG A 239 10.39 -6.97 6.99
CA ARG A 239 11.56 -7.35 6.17
C ARG A 239 12.70 -7.99 6.97
N THR A 240 12.78 -7.64 8.26
CA THR A 240 13.86 -8.09 9.16
C THR A 240 13.57 -9.40 9.88
N LEU A 241 12.40 -9.99 9.65
CA LEU A 241 11.95 -11.30 10.16
C LEU A 241 12.25 -12.41 9.15
#